data_AF-A0A935WN69-F1
#
_entry.id   AF-A0A935WN69-F1
#
_cell.length_a   1.000
_cell.length_b   1.000
_cell.length_c   1.000
_cell.angle_alpha   90.00
_cell.angle_beta   90.00
_cell.angle_gamma   90.00
#
_symmetry.space_group_name_H-M   'P 1'
#
loop_
_entity.id
_entity.type
_entity.pdbx_description
1 polymer ?
#
loop_
_entity_poly.entity_id
_entity_poly.type
_entity_poly.pdbx_seq_one_letter_code
_entity_poly.pdbx_strand_id
1 'polypeptide(L)'
;MQVLLQSGASETNRAAAAGHGDPFLALADDLDQLGEEVRALYKSELPPAMIHQISRGAREQIAIGRLMLDDCMLRAARGTLTPKHMTNAENWIAGVRSWIEKRKTDYAVNCRRKLCVVKPRR
;
A
#
# COMPACT_ATOMS: atom_id res chain seq x y z
N MET A 1 -4.94 20.65 49.29
CA MET A 1 -4.81 19.48 48.38
C MET A 1 -4.09 19.93 47.14
N GLN A 2 -2.90 19.36 46.89
CA GLN A 2 -2.00 19.74 45.81
C GLN A 2 -2.13 18.66 44.72
N VAL A 3 -2.54 19.04 43.50
CA VAL A 3 -2.56 18.13 42.35
C VAL A 3 -1.24 18.30 41.61
N LEU A 4 -0.35 17.33 41.76
CA LEU A 4 0.83 17.13 40.92
C LEU A 4 0.37 16.61 39.55
N LEU A 5 0.44 17.45 38.52
CA LEU A 5 0.45 17.00 37.13
C LEU A 5 1.86 17.20 36.57
N GLN A 6 2.71 16.20 36.78
CA GLN A 6 3.81 15.91 35.87
C GLN A 6 3.28 14.98 34.78
N SER A 7 3.26 15.46 33.55
CA SER A 7 3.39 14.61 32.37
C SER A 7 4.19 15.41 31.36
N GLY A 8 5.50 15.19 31.41
CA GLY A 8 6.43 15.67 30.42
C GLY A 8 6.18 14.97 29.10
N ALA A 9 5.95 15.76 28.07
CA ALA A 9 6.25 15.46 26.67
C ALA A 9 6.17 16.77 25.88
N SER A 10 6.93 17.78 26.33
CA SER A 10 7.33 18.88 25.47
C SER A 10 8.69 18.52 24.89
N GLU A 11 8.80 18.65 23.57
CA GLU A 11 10.03 18.62 22.76
C GLU A 11 10.68 17.25 22.50
N THR A 12 10.58 16.84 21.22
CA THR A 12 11.43 15.97 20.38
C THR A 12 10.52 15.06 19.54
N ASN A 13 10.02 15.48 18.38
CA ASN A 13 10.79 15.49 17.14
C ASN A 13 10.08 16.34 16.08
N ARG A 14 10.41 17.64 16.07
CA ARG A 14 10.26 18.50 14.91
C ARG A 14 11.63 18.57 14.22
N ALA A 15 12.02 17.52 13.49
CA ALA A 15 13.15 17.54 12.54
C ALA A 15 13.28 16.21 11.76
N ALA A 16 12.46 16.02 10.72
CA ALA A 16 12.73 15.24 9.50
C ALA A 16 11.43 15.29 8.65
N ALA A 17 11.31 15.97 7.51
CA ALA A 17 12.33 16.51 6.62
C ALA A 17 11.92 17.88 6.04
N ALA A 18 12.88 18.79 6.00
CA ALA A 18 12.88 19.86 5.02
C ALA A 18 13.12 19.21 3.64
N GLY A 19 12.16 19.33 2.73
CA GLY A 19 12.20 18.71 1.39
C GLY A 19 10.84 18.21 0.87
N HIS A 20 9.77 18.36 1.62
CA HIS A 20 8.48 17.74 1.29
C HIS A 20 7.73 18.51 0.21
N GLY A 21 7.65 17.91 -0.99
CA GLY A 21 6.61 18.22 -1.96
C GLY A 21 5.21 18.02 -1.37
N ASP A 22 4.21 18.52 -2.06
CA ASP A 22 2.79 18.40 -1.68
C ASP A 22 2.44 16.94 -1.33
N PRO A 23 1.95 16.65 -0.10
CA PRO A 23 1.64 15.28 0.32
C PRO A 23 0.53 14.63 -0.52
N PHE A 24 -0.35 15.42 -1.14
CA PHE A 24 -1.35 14.89 -2.08
C PHE A 24 -0.70 14.48 -3.40
N LEU A 25 0.28 15.24 -3.88
CA LEU A 25 1.07 14.85 -5.06
C LEU A 25 1.87 13.59 -4.79
N ALA A 26 2.51 13.48 -3.62
CA ALA A 26 3.22 12.26 -3.25
C ALA A 26 2.30 11.04 -3.22
N LEU A 27 1.08 11.17 -2.68
CA LEU A 27 0.09 10.09 -2.66
C LEU A 27 -0.41 9.73 -4.08
N ALA A 28 -0.61 10.73 -4.94
CA ALA A 28 -1.00 10.52 -6.33
C ALA A 28 0.10 9.78 -7.12
N ASP A 29 1.35 10.22 -6.98
CA ASP A 29 2.51 9.59 -7.60
C ASP A 29 2.66 8.13 -7.15
N ASP A 30 2.40 7.85 -5.87
CA ASP A 30 2.45 6.49 -5.32
C ASP A 30 1.37 5.57 -5.93
N LEU A 31 0.16 6.10 -6.18
CA LEU A 31 -0.91 5.36 -6.85
C LEU A 31 -0.59 5.09 -8.32
N ASP A 32 0.05 6.05 -9.00
CA ASP A 32 0.48 5.90 -10.39
C ASP A 32 1.62 4.89 -10.50
N GLN A 33 2.59 4.94 -9.58
CA GLN A 33 3.66 3.98 -9.45
C GLN A 33 3.11 2.56 -9.19
N LEU A 34 2.13 2.40 -8.30
CA LEU A 34 1.44 1.14 -8.09
C LEU A 34 0.73 0.67 -9.38
N GLY A 35 0.16 1.58 -10.17
CA GLY A 35 -0.42 1.27 -11.48
C GLY A 35 0.61 0.75 -12.50
N GLU A 36 1.82 1.28 -12.49
CA GLU A 36 2.95 0.77 -13.29
C GLU A 36 3.44 -0.60 -12.79
N GLU A 37 3.55 -0.79 -11.48
CA GLU A 37 3.90 -2.09 -10.88
C GLU A 37 2.91 -3.18 -11.31
N VAL A 38 1.61 -2.87 -11.30
CA VAL A 38 0.56 -3.79 -11.78
C VAL A 38 0.71 -4.08 -13.28
N ARG A 39 1.05 -3.08 -14.10
CA ARG A 39 1.32 -3.29 -15.53
C ARG A 39 2.57 -4.15 -15.76
N ALA A 40 3.59 -4.00 -14.91
CA ALA A 40 4.80 -4.79 -14.99
C ALA A 40 4.57 -6.30 -14.73
N LEU A 41 3.49 -6.69 -14.04
CA LEU A 41 3.12 -8.10 -13.86
C LEU A 41 2.95 -8.84 -15.19
N TYR A 42 2.53 -8.16 -16.26
CA TYR A 42 2.38 -8.76 -17.59
C TYR A 42 3.72 -9.11 -18.25
N LYS A 43 4.83 -8.61 -17.72
CA LYS A 43 6.20 -8.96 -18.14
C LYS A 43 6.84 -10.03 -17.24
N SER A 44 6.12 -10.51 -16.21
CA SER A 44 6.63 -11.52 -15.29
C SER A 44 6.45 -12.94 -15.83
N GLU A 45 7.19 -13.90 -15.30
CA GLU A 45 7.09 -15.33 -15.63
C GLU A 45 5.89 -16.03 -14.95
N LEU A 46 4.90 -15.27 -14.46
CA LEU A 46 3.70 -15.82 -13.87
C LEU A 46 2.75 -16.35 -14.95
N PRO A 47 1.93 -17.37 -14.65
CA PRO A 47 0.90 -17.81 -15.58
C PRO A 47 -0.10 -16.69 -15.87
N PRO A 48 -0.65 -16.61 -17.10
CA PRO A 48 -1.63 -15.60 -17.47
C PRO A 48 -2.82 -15.51 -16.50
N ALA A 49 -3.36 -16.66 -16.05
CA ALA A 49 -4.47 -16.69 -15.11
C ALA A 49 -4.14 -16.00 -13.77
N MET A 50 -2.92 -16.17 -13.26
CA MET A 50 -2.47 -15.51 -12.04
C MET A 50 -2.28 -14.01 -12.25
N ILE A 51 -1.66 -13.62 -13.38
CA ILE A 51 -1.49 -12.21 -13.75
C ILE A 51 -2.85 -11.52 -13.83
N HIS A 52 -3.84 -12.13 -14.48
CA HIS A 52 -5.19 -11.56 -14.59
C HIS A 52 -5.87 -11.41 -13.24
N GLN A 53 -5.79 -12.41 -12.35
CA GLN A 53 -6.39 -12.33 -11.02
C GLN A 53 -5.76 -11.22 -10.16
N ILE A 54 -4.43 -11.18 -10.10
CA ILE A 54 -3.70 -10.16 -9.32
C ILE A 54 -3.95 -8.77 -9.91
N SER A 55 -3.81 -8.63 -11.23
CA SER A 55 -3.96 -7.33 -11.90
C SER A 55 -5.37 -6.78 -11.78
N ARG A 56 -6.40 -7.63 -11.88
CA ARG A 56 -7.79 -7.19 -11.70
C ARG A 56 -8.00 -6.66 -10.28
N GLY A 57 -7.64 -7.45 -9.27
CA GLY A 57 -7.79 -7.04 -7.88
C GLY A 57 -7.00 -5.76 -7.57
N ALA A 58 -5.75 -5.67 -8.02
CA ALA A 58 -4.92 -4.50 -7.78
C ALA A 58 -5.47 -3.23 -8.45
N ARG A 59 -6.02 -3.32 -9.66
CA ARG A 59 -6.69 -2.17 -10.32
C ARG A 59 -7.89 -1.67 -9.54
N GLU A 60 -8.71 -2.58 -9.02
CA GLU A 60 -9.84 -2.23 -8.14
C GLU A 60 -9.34 -1.51 -6.87
N GLN A 61 -8.24 -1.97 -6.28
CA GLN A 61 -7.64 -1.32 -5.11
C GLN A 61 -7.02 0.05 -5.41
N ILE A 62 -6.41 0.24 -6.59
CA ILE A 62 -5.91 1.55 -7.03
C ILE A 62 -7.07 2.54 -7.19
N ALA A 63 -8.20 2.11 -7.76
CA ALA A 63 -9.38 2.95 -7.87
C ALA A 63 -9.89 3.40 -6.49
N ILE A 64 -9.90 2.50 -5.50
CA ILE A 64 -10.23 2.85 -4.11
C ILE A 64 -9.21 3.85 -3.56
N GLY A 65 -7.92 3.65 -3.80
CA GLY A 65 -6.86 4.58 -3.39
C GLY A 65 -7.05 6.00 -3.95
N ARG A 66 -7.50 6.12 -5.21
CA ARG A 66 -7.85 7.42 -5.83
C ARG A 66 -9.04 8.07 -5.13
N LEU A 67 -10.08 7.31 -4.78
CA LEU A 67 -11.20 7.83 -3.99
C LEU A 67 -10.77 8.30 -2.59
N MET A 68 -9.79 7.64 -1.96
CA MET A 68 -9.22 8.08 -0.69
C MET A 68 -8.44 9.39 -0.83
N LEU A 69 -7.68 9.57 -1.92
CA LEU A 69 -7.01 10.83 -2.24
C LEU A 69 -8.04 11.96 -2.41
N ASP A 70 -9.12 11.72 -3.16
CA ASP A 70 -10.20 12.70 -3.34
C ASP A 70 -10.86 13.09 -2.01
N ASP A 71 -11.13 12.11 -1.12
CA ASP A 71 -11.66 12.38 0.23
C ASP A 71 -10.66 13.19 1.08
N CYS A 72 -9.36 12.91 0.99
CA CYS A 72 -8.33 13.70 1.68
C CYS A 72 -8.29 15.14 1.18
N MET A 73 -8.34 15.36 -0.14
CA MET A 73 -8.38 16.71 -0.74
C MET A 73 -9.64 17.46 -0.32
N LEU A 74 -10.80 16.79 -0.31
CA LEU A 74 -12.07 17.38 0.13
C LEU A 74 -12.04 17.79 1.60
N ARG A 75 -11.47 16.95 2.47
CA ARG A 75 -11.28 17.26 3.90
C ARG A 75 -10.31 18.41 4.10
N ALA A 76 -9.24 18.48 3.30
CA ALA A 76 -8.29 19.59 3.35
C ALA A 76 -8.99 20.91 3.02
N ALA A 77 -9.75 20.95 1.94
CA ALA A 77 -10.51 22.13 1.52
C ALA A 77 -11.56 22.57 2.56
N ARG A 78 -12.08 21.63 3.36
CA ARG A 78 -13.05 21.89 4.44
C ARG A 78 -12.41 22.15 5.81
N GLY A 79 -11.08 22.10 5.92
CA GLY A 79 -10.38 22.27 7.20
C GLY A 79 -10.59 21.12 8.19
N THR A 80 -11.00 19.93 7.72
CA THR A 80 -11.28 18.75 8.55
C THR A 80 -10.27 17.61 8.34
N LEU A 81 -9.22 17.86 7.55
CA LEU A 81 -8.14 16.90 7.37
C LEU A 81 -7.36 16.74 8.67
N THR A 82 -7.14 15.49 9.06
CA THR A 82 -6.26 15.13 10.18
C THR A 82 -5.15 14.22 9.69
N PRO A 83 -3.99 14.17 10.37
CA PRO A 83 -2.87 13.32 9.98
C PRO A 83 -3.26 11.85 9.78
N LYS A 84 -4.23 11.36 10.57
CA LYS A 84 -4.75 9.99 10.48
C LYS A 84 -5.30 9.63 9.09
N HIS A 85 -5.90 10.59 8.37
CA HIS A 85 -6.45 10.33 7.04
C HIS A 85 -5.34 10.02 6.03
N MET A 86 -4.27 10.82 6.03
CA MET A 86 -3.10 10.60 5.16
C MET A 86 -2.38 9.29 5.51
N THR A 87 -2.14 9.04 6.80
CA THR A 87 -1.53 7.78 7.26
C THR A 87 -2.37 6.56 6.87
N ASN A 88 -3.71 6.66 6.88
CA ASN A 88 -4.57 5.58 6.41
C ASN A 88 -4.41 5.32 4.91
N ALA A 89 -4.27 6.37 4.08
CA ALA A 89 -4.05 6.24 2.65
C ALA A 89 -2.67 5.61 2.34
N GLU A 90 -1.62 6.04 3.04
CA GLU A 90 -0.28 5.46 2.93
C GLU A 90 -0.28 3.97 3.32
N ASN A 91 -0.88 3.63 4.46
CA ASN A 91 -1.02 2.26 4.93
C ASN A 91 -1.83 1.39 3.97
N TRP A 92 -2.85 1.97 3.32
CA TRP A 92 -3.63 1.29 2.30
C TRP A 92 -2.77 0.87 1.11
N ILE A 93 -2.01 1.79 0.53
CA ILE A 93 -1.11 1.51 -0.60
C ILE A 93 -0.08 0.43 -0.23
N ALA A 94 0.54 0.57 0.94
CA ALA A 94 1.48 -0.44 1.46
C ALA A 94 0.81 -1.83 1.61
N GLY A 95 -0.44 -1.87 2.08
CA GLY A 95 -1.24 -3.08 2.18
C GLY A 95 -1.50 -3.74 0.84
N VAL A 96 -1.81 -2.95 -0.21
CA VAL A 96 -2.02 -3.46 -1.57
C VAL A 96 -0.73 -4.07 -2.14
N ARG A 97 0.41 -3.38 -2.00
CA ARG A 97 1.72 -3.91 -2.42
C ARG A 97 2.05 -5.23 -1.72
N SER A 98 1.85 -5.29 -0.41
CA SER A 98 2.04 -6.51 0.39
C SER A 98 1.14 -7.66 -0.08
N TRP A 99 -0.14 -7.37 -0.39
CA TRP A 99 -1.07 -8.36 -0.92
C TRP A 99 -0.62 -8.92 -2.28
N ILE A 100 -0.15 -8.07 -3.20
CA ILE A 100 0.39 -8.49 -4.50
C ILE A 100 1.56 -9.46 -4.30
N GLU A 101 2.55 -9.10 -3.48
CA GLU A 101 3.73 -9.93 -3.24
C GLU A 101 3.38 -11.25 -2.54
N LYS A 102 2.43 -11.23 -1.61
CA LYS A 102 1.91 -12.45 -0.99
C LYS A 102 1.30 -13.39 -2.02
N ARG A 103 0.46 -12.88 -2.94
CA ARG A 103 -0.14 -13.69 -4.01
C ARG A 103 0.90 -14.35 -4.91
N LYS A 104 1.97 -13.62 -5.27
CA LYS A 104 3.10 -14.15 -6.04
C LYS A 104 3.80 -15.27 -5.28
N THR A 105 4.06 -15.05 -4.00
CA THR A 105 4.74 -16.01 -3.13
C THR A 105 3.91 -17.29 -2.92
N ASP A 106 2.62 -17.15 -2.63
CA ASP A 106 1.70 -18.28 -2.44
C ASP A 106 1.63 -19.16 -3.69
N TYR A 107 1.65 -18.54 -4.88
CA TYR A 107 1.74 -19.28 -6.14
C TYR A 107 3.06 -20.05 -6.26
N ALA A 108 4.20 -19.39 -6.04
CA ALA A 108 5.52 -20.02 -6.14
C ALA A 108 5.70 -21.18 -5.14
N VAL A 109 5.16 -21.06 -3.93
CA VAL A 109 5.17 -22.13 -2.91
C VAL A 109 4.28 -23.30 -3.34
N ASN A 110 3.07 -23.02 -3.85
CA ASN A 110 2.16 -24.07 -4.31
C ASN A 110 2.72 -24.85 -5.51
N CYS A 111 3.38 -24.18 -6.46
CA CYS A 111 4.07 -24.85 -7.57
C CYS A 111 5.16 -25.80 -7.06
N ARG A 112 6.03 -25.33 -6.15
CA ARG A 112 7.07 -26.16 -5.52
C ARG A 112 6.47 -27.39 -4.81
N ARG A 113 5.40 -27.20 -4.01
CA ARG A 113 4.72 -28.30 -3.33
C ARG A 113 4.18 -29.33 -4.32
N LYS A 114 3.51 -28.91 -5.41
CA LYS A 114 2.96 -29.83 -6.41
C LYS A 114 4.05 -30.62 -7.12
N LEU A 115 5.17 -29.99 -7.47
CA LEU A 115 6.32 -30.67 -8.08
C LEU A 115 6.93 -31.72 -7.14
N CYS A 116 7.00 -31.45 -5.82
CA CYS A 116 7.50 -32.42 -4.83
C CYS A 116 6.54 -33.61 -4.58
N VAL A 117 5.24 -33.46 -4.85
CA VAL A 117 4.25 -34.55 -4.72
C VAL A 117 4.33 -35.52 -5.91
N VAL A 118 4.74 -35.04 -7.09
CA VAL A 118 4.99 -35.88 -8.27
C VAL A 118 6.39 -36.51 -8.14
N LYS A 119 6.58 -37.39 -7.15
CA LYS A 119 7.74 -38.31 -7.16
C LYS A 119 7.58 -39.31 -8.30
N PRO A 120 8.69 -39.71 -8.95
CA PRO A 120 8.65 -40.68 -10.05
C PRO A 120 8.04 -42.00 -9.56
N ARG A 121 7.10 -42.55 -10.33
CA ARG A 121 6.78 -43.98 -10.25
C ARG A 121 8.11 -44.71 -10.44
N ARG A 122 8.62 -45.34 -9.38
CA ARG A 122 9.61 -46.41 -9.51
C ARG A 122 8.91 -47.64 -10.07
#